data_AF-A0A536RNA7-F1
#
_entry.id   AF-A0A536RNA7-F1
#
_cell.length_a   1.000
_cell.length_b   1.000
_cell.length_c   1.000
_cell.angle_alpha   90.00
_cell.angle_beta   90.00
_cell.angle_gamma   90.00
#
_symmetry.space_group_name_H-M   'P 1'
#
loop_
_entity.id
_entity.type
_entity.pdbx_description
1 polymer ?
#
loop_
_entity_poly.entity_id
_entity_poly.type
_entity_poly.pdbx_seq_one_letter_code
_entity_poly.pdbx_strand_id
1 'polypeptide(L)' 'MCGIIGYLGGREATPILMESLKRLEYRGYDSAGVAVLEAPRPGLAGRTSITKSEAKVDTL' A
#
# COMPACT_ATOMS: atom_id res chain seq x y z
N MET A 1 -8.15 16.06 -1.29
CA MET A 1 -7.53 15.98 0.05
C MET A 1 -6.80 14.63 0.13
N CYS A 2 -5.72 14.49 0.90
CA CYS A 2 -4.91 13.26 0.88
C CYS A 2 -5.17 12.40 2.13
N GLY A 3 -5.14 11.08 1.98
CA GLY A 3 -5.19 10.11 3.08
C GLY A 3 -3.94 9.23 3.07
N ILE A 4 -3.35 8.96 4.24
CA ILE A 4 -2.15 8.14 4.38
C ILE A 4 -2.41 7.09 5.47
N ILE A 5 -2.02 5.85 5.21
CA ILE A 5 -2.08 4.72 6.14
C ILE A 5 -0.72 3.98 6.12
N GLY A 6 -0.31 3.44 7.26
CA GLY A 6 0.85 2.56 7.36
C GLY A 6 0.51 1.32 8.18
N TYR A 7 1.12 0.19 7.84
CA TYR A 7 0.99 -1.05 8.58
C TYR A 7 2.38 -1.60 8.93
N LEU A 8 2.57 -2.00 10.18
CA LEU A 8 3.75 -2.69 10.67
C LEU A 8 3.30 -3.91 11.49
N GLY A 9 3.71 -5.09 11.08
CA GLY A 9 3.35 -6.33 11.77
C GLY A 9 3.77 -7.57 10.97
N GLY A 10 3.44 -8.75 11.50
CA GLY A 10 3.82 -10.03 10.90
C GLY A 10 2.87 -10.55 9.82
N ARG A 11 1.79 -9.83 9.49
CA ARG A 11 0.86 -10.22 8.42
C ARG A 11 1.29 -9.59 7.09
N GLU A 12 0.77 -10.12 6.00
CA GLU A 12 0.94 -9.50 4.68
C GLU A 12 0.35 -8.08 4.68
N ALA A 13 1.19 -7.09 4.36
CA ALA A 13 0.81 -5.68 4.45
C ALA A 13 -0.19 -5.28 3.34
N THR A 14 -0.03 -5.83 2.14
CA THR A 14 -0.83 -5.47 0.94
C THR A 14 -2.35 -5.49 1.19
N PRO A 15 -2.98 -6.60 1.61
CA PRO A 15 -4.44 -6.62 1.81
C PRO A 15 -4.91 -5.63 2.89
N ILE A 16 -4.11 -5.41 3.93
CA ILE A 16 -4.42 -4.48 5.02
C ILE A 16 -4.37 -3.03 4.52
N LEU A 17 -3.34 -2.68 3.76
CA LEU A 17 -3.18 -1.36 3.16
C LEU A 17 -4.30 -1.07 2.17
N MET A 18 -4.65 -2.04 1.32
CA MET A 18 -5.73 -1.91 0.33
C MET A 18 -7.09 -1.64 0.99
N GLU A 19 -7.48 -2.43 2.00
CA GLU A 19 -8.75 -2.22 2.70
C GLU A 19 -8.76 -0.87 3.45
N SER A 20 -7.64 -0.49 4.06
CA SER A 20 -7.54 0.76 4.80
C SER A 20 -7.59 1.99 3.87
N LEU A 21 -6.93 1.94 2.71
CA LEU A 21 -7.00 2.98 1.69
C LEU A 21 -8.41 3.13 1.14
N LYS A 22 -9.11 2.02 0.90
CA LYS A 22 -10.52 2.05 0.44
C LYS A 22 -11.44 2.79 1.43
N ARG A 23 -11.22 2.61 2.74
CA ARG A 23 -11.93 3.36 3.79
C ARG A 23 -11.59 4.85 3.81
N LEU A 24 -10.46 5.27 3.24
CA LEU A 24 -10.01 6.66 3.16
C LEU A 24 -10.36 7.36 1.84
N GLU A 25 -10.94 6.65 0.85
CA GLU A 25 -11.26 7.23 -0.47
C GLU A 25 -12.20 8.44 -0.42
N TYR A 26 -13.00 8.59 0.64
CA TYR A 26 -13.82 9.79 0.85
C TYR A 26 -12.97 11.08 0.97
N ARG A 27 -11.68 10.98 1.33
CA ARG A 27 -10.75 12.11 1.41
C ARG A 27 -10.20 12.50 0.03
N GLY A 28 -10.06 11.54 -0.87
CA GLY A 28 -9.43 11.73 -2.18
C GLY A 28 -9.41 10.45 -3.00
N TYR A 29 -9.67 10.59 -4.29
CA TYR A 29 -9.86 9.49 -5.24
C TYR A 29 -9.17 9.75 -6.59
N ASP A 30 -8.41 10.83 -6.70
CA ASP A 30 -7.69 11.22 -7.93
C ASP A 30 -6.44 10.36 -8.18
N SER A 31 -5.88 9.75 -7.14
CA SER A 31 -4.76 8.83 -7.25
C SER A 31 -4.61 7.97 -5.99
N ALA A 32 -3.94 6.84 -6.12
CA ALA A 32 -3.59 5.96 -5.01
C ALA A 32 -2.21 5.32 -5.24
N GLY A 33 -1.54 4.96 -4.16
CA GLY A 33 -0.28 4.23 -4.24
C GLY A 33 0.04 3.49 -2.96
N VAL A 34 0.76 2.38 -3.10
CA VAL A 34 1.24 1.53 -2.01
C VAL A 34 2.70 1.18 -2.23
N ALA A 35 3.47 1.21 -1.15
CA ALA A 35 4.84 0.72 -1.11
C ALA A 35 4.93 -0.31 0.01
N VAL A 36 5.42 -1.51 -0.32
CA VAL A 36 5.59 -2.61 0.63
C VAL A 36 7.05 -3.02 0.61
N LEU A 37 7.65 -3.07 1.79
CA LEU A 37 8.99 -3.58 2.01
C LEU A 37 8.91 -5.03 2.45
N GLU A 38 9.49 -5.93 1.67
CA GLU A 38 9.67 -7.32 2.06
C GLU A 38 10.89 -7.42 3.00
N ALA A 39 10.70 -8.12 4.11
CA ALA A 39 11.78 -8.37 5.05
C ALA A 39 12.94 -9.09 4.35
N PRO A 40 14.21 -8.72 4.63
CA PRO A 40 15.37 -9.41 4.09
C PRO A 40 15.32 -10.89 4.46
N ARG A 41 15.58 -11.76 3.49
CA ARG A 41 15.76 -13.19 3.72
C ARG A 41 17.25 -13.52 3.58
N PRO A 42 17.80 -14.48 4.34
CA PRO A 42 19.20 -14.89 4.18
C PRO A 42 19.51 -15.23 2.72
N GLY A 43 20.50 -14.54 2.13
CA GLY A 43 20.88 -14.71 0.73
C GLY A 43 20.06 -13.91 -0.30
N LEU A 44 19.09 -13.09 0.13
CA LEU A 44 18.30 -12.22 -0.75
C LEU A 44 18.37 -10.76 -0.28
N ALA A 45 18.63 -9.84 -1.19
CA ALA A 45 18.50 -8.41 -0.91
C ALA A 45 17.04 -8.07 -0.57
N GLY A 46 16.83 -7.12 0.35
CA GLY A 46 15.50 -6.60 0.65
C GLY A 46 14.82 -6.08 -0.63
N ARG A 47 13.54 -6.41 -0.82
CA ARG A 47 12.77 -6.04 -2.00
C ARG A 47 11.69 -5.05 -1.62
N THR A 48 11.59 -3.95 -2.38
CA THR A 48 10.51 -2.98 -2.23
C THR A 48 9.61 -3.09 -3.46
N SER A 49 8.34 -3.41 -3.26
CA SER A 49 7.32 -3.34 -4.30
C SER A 49 6.55 -2.04 -4.20
N ILE A 50 6.43 -1.30 -5.31
CA ILE A 50 5.72 -0.03 -5.38
C ILE A 50 4.68 -0.13 -6.49
N THR A 51 3.42 0.16 -6.15
CA THR A 51 2.32 0.24 -7.11
C THR A 51 1.65 1.60 -6.98
N LYS A 52 1.34 2.23 -8.11
CA LYS A 52 0.66 3.54 -8.18
C LYS A 52 -0.43 3.51 -9.24
N SER A 53 -1.48 4.28 -9.02
CA SER A 53 -2.59 4.49 -9.94
C SER A 53 -3.02 5.96 -9.92
N GLU A 54 -3.40 6.49 -11.08
CA GLU A 54 -4.05 7.79 -11.25
C GLU A 54 -5.59 7.69 -11.15
N ALA A 55 -6.07 6.58 -10.57
CA ALA A 55 -7.48 6.31 -10.33
C ALA A 55 -7.67 5.77 -8.90
N LYS A 56 -8.91 5.40 -8.59
CA LYS A 56 -9.33 4.86 -7.29
C LYS A 56 -8.51 3.64 -6.87
N VAL A 57 -8.51 3.34 -5.56
CA VAL A 57 -7.76 2.23 -4.97
C VAL A 57 -8.12 0.89 -5.61
N ASP A 58 -9.35 0.73 -6.11
CA ASP A 58 -9.82 -0.47 -6.84
C ASP A 58 -9.04 -0.78 -8.14
N THR A 59 -8.19 0.13 -8.61
CA THR A 59 -7.38 -0.04 -9.83
C THR A 59 -5.92 -0.42 -9.54
N LEU A 60 -5.56 -0.65 -8.27
CA LEU A 60 -4.24 -1.10 -7.82
C LEU A 60 -4.11 -2.62 -7.78
#